data_AF-A0A9D4JRU1-F1
#
_entry.id   AF-A0A9D4JRU1-F1
#
_cell.length_a   1.000
_cell.length_b   1.000
_cell.length_c   1.000
_cell.angle_alpha   90.00
_cell.angle_beta   90.00
_cell.angle_gamma   90.00
#
_symmetry.space_group_name_H-M   'P 1'
#
loop_
_entity.id
_entity.type
_entity.pdbx_description
1 polymer ?
#
loop_
_entity_poly.entity_id
_entity_poly.type
_entity_poly.pdbx_seq_one_letter_code
_entity_poly.pdbx_strand_id
1 'polypeptide(L)'
;MLLLLLLLLLLLLLLLLLLLLLLLLLLLLLLLLLLLLLLLLLPLLLLLLLLLLLLLLLLLLLLLLLLLLLVLLLLVLLPPPPPPPPRLLLLLLLLLPQLLLLLPLLLLLLLLLLPLLLLLLLLLLLLLLLLLLLLLLLLLLLLLLLLLLLQLLLLLLLLLLLLLLLLLLLLLLLLLLLLHHHHHHHHSQ
;
A
#
# COMPACT_ATOMS: atom_id res chain seq x y z
N MET A 1 45.73 28.73 10.56
CA MET A 1 44.44 29.32 10.98
C MET A 1 43.47 29.40 9.80
N LEU A 2 43.78 30.13 8.71
CA LEU A 2 42.94 30.20 7.50
C LEU A 2 42.66 28.83 6.84
N LEU A 3 43.68 27.98 6.67
CA LEU A 3 43.53 26.62 6.13
C LEU A 3 42.50 25.80 6.90
N LEU A 4 42.49 25.95 8.23
CA LEU A 4 41.63 25.16 9.09
C LEU A 4 40.19 25.67 9.07
N LEU A 5 39.99 26.99 9.04
CA LEU A 5 38.66 27.58 8.83
C LEU A 5 38.07 27.11 7.48
N LEU A 6 38.89 27.09 6.43
CA LEU A 6 38.49 26.58 5.12
C LEU A 6 38.08 25.11 5.18
N LEU A 7 38.86 24.27 5.87
CA LEU A 7 38.56 22.85 6.06
C LEU A 7 37.23 22.66 6.82
N LEU A 8 36.99 23.44 7.87
CA LEU A 8 35.73 23.40 8.63
C LEU A 8 34.54 23.80 7.76
N LEU A 9 34.67 24.87 6.98
CA LEU A 9 33.63 25.32 6.05
C LEU A 9 33.33 24.25 4.98
N LEU A 10 34.37 23.63 4.41
CA LEU A 10 34.24 22.56 3.43
C LEU A 10 33.50 21.36 4.03
N LEU A 11 33.84 20.96 5.27
CA LEU A 11 33.17 19.88 5.97
C LEU A 11 31.70 20.20 6.24
N LEU A 12 31.38 21.42 6.65
CA LEU A 12 30.00 21.88 6.85
C LEU A 12 29.20 21.83 5.54
N LEU A 13 29.79 22.30 4.44
CA LEU A 13 29.15 22.27 3.12
C LEU A 13 28.91 20.83 2.65
N LEU A 14 29.88 19.94 2.85
CA LEU A 14 29.74 18.52 2.55
C LEU A 14 28.61 17.88 3.36
N LEU A 15 28.52 18.21 4.66
CA LEU A 15 27.45 17.75 5.54
C LEU A 15 26.07 18.22 5.04
N LEU A 16 25.95 19.50 4.67
CA LEU A 16 24.70 20.05 4.13
C LEU A 16 24.31 19.36 2.82
N LEU A 17 25.26 19.17 1.91
CA LEU A 17 25.03 18.49 0.63
C LEU A 17 24.57 17.05 0.83
N LEU A 18 25.23 16.32 1.73
CA LEU A 18 24.87 14.94 2.07
C LEU A 18 23.45 14.88 2.66
N LEU A 19 23.12 15.79 3.58
CA LEU A 19 21.79 15.89 4.17
C LEU A 19 20.72 16.16 3.10
N LEU A 20 21.00 17.06 2.15
CA LEU A 20 20.09 17.38 1.05
C LEU A 20 19.90 16.17 0.11
N LEU A 21 20.99 15.51 -0.29
CA LEU A 21 20.95 14.31 -1.14
C LEU A 21 20.11 13.22 -0.49
N LEU A 22 20.30 13.02 0.80
CA LEU A 22 19.54 12.05 1.59
C LEU A 22 18.06 12.42 1.68
N LEU A 23 17.74 13.68 1.97
CA LEU A 23 16.34 14.15 1.99
C LEU A 23 15.66 13.89 0.64
N LEU A 24 16.36 14.16 -0.46
CA LEU A 24 15.88 13.87 -1.81
C LEU A 24 15.67 12.37 -2.03
N LEU A 25 16.60 11.52 -1.58
CA LEU A 25 16.47 10.06 -1.66
C LEU A 25 15.25 9.57 -0.88
N LEU A 26 15.04 10.09 0.34
CA LEU A 26 13.88 9.77 1.16
C LEU A 26 12.57 10.19 0.48
N LEU A 27 12.52 11.39 -0.09
CA LEU A 27 11.37 11.88 -0.83
C LEU A 27 11.07 11.00 -2.06
N LEU A 28 12.10 10.63 -2.82
CA LEU A 28 11.97 9.74 -3.98
C LEU A 28 11.45 8.36 -3.56
N LEU A 29 11.97 7.81 -2.46
CA LEU A 29 11.51 6.54 -1.91
C LEU A 29 10.04 6.63 -1.49
N LEU A 30 9.63 7.71 -0.84
CA LEU A 30 8.24 7.95 -0.44
C LEU A 30 7.31 8.09 -1.66
N LEU A 31 7.76 8.76 -2.71
CA LEU A 31 6.99 8.87 -3.95
C LEU A 31 6.82 7.51 -4.63
N LEU A 32 7.89 6.72 -4.71
CA LEU A 32 7.86 5.36 -5.24
C LEU A 32 6.91 4.48 -4.43
N LEU A 33 6.94 4.62 -3.10
CA LEU A 33 6.05 3.93 -2.17
C LEU A 33 4.58 4.24 -2.46
N LEU A 34 4.25 5.52 -2.61
CA LEU A 34 2.90 5.97 -2.94
C LEU A 34 2.43 5.42 -4.29
N LEU A 35 3.30 5.46 -5.30
CA LEU A 35 2.99 4.93 -6.63
C LEU A 35 2.74 3.42 -6.60
N LEU A 36 3.61 2.67 -5.90
CA LEU A 36 3.46 1.22 -5.74
C LEU A 36 2.16 0.87 -5.01
N LEU A 37 1.83 1.62 -3.95
CA LEU A 37 0.58 1.45 -3.22
C LEU A 37 -0.62 1.70 -4.14
N LEU A 38 -0.62 2.79 -4.91
CA LEU A 38 -1.68 3.12 -5.86
C LEU A 38 -1.85 2.02 -6.92
N LEU A 39 -0.74 1.53 -7.48
CA LEU A 39 -0.72 0.48 -8.48
C LEU A 39 -1.35 -0.82 -7.97
N LEU A 40 -1.19 -1.14 -6.68
CA LEU A 40 -1.76 -2.32 -6.05
C LEU A 40 -3.20 -2.12 -5.55
N LEU A 41 -3.57 -0.90 -5.16
CA LEU A 41 -4.93 -0.58 -4.76
C LEU A 41 -5.91 -0.63 -5.94
N LEU A 42 -5.47 -0.25 -7.15
CA LEU A 42 -6.31 -0.30 -8.35
C LEU A 42 -6.88 -1.69 -8.66
N PRO A 43 -6.08 -2.77 -8.80
CA PRO A 43 -6.61 -4.12 -9.02
C PRO A 43 -7.46 -4.61 -7.86
N LEU A 44 -7.14 -4.22 -6.61
CA LEU A 44 -7.97 -4.55 -5.44
C LEU A 44 -9.37 -3.93 -5.55
N LEU A 45 -9.45 -2.65 -5.96
CA LEU A 45 -10.72 -1.97 -6.18
C LEU A 45 -11.52 -2.59 -7.34
N LEU A 46 -10.85 -2.96 -8.44
CA LEU A 46 -11.49 -3.66 -9.56
C LEU A 46 -12.04 -5.03 -9.15
N LEU A 47 -11.28 -5.81 -8.38
CA LEU A 47 -11.74 -7.09 -7.85
C LEU A 47 -12.92 -6.90 -6.90
N LEU A 48 -12.88 -5.91 -6.02
CA LEU A 48 -13.99 -5.59 -5.12
C LEU A 48 -15.26 -5.22 -5.89
N LEU A 49 -15.13 -4.40 -6.93
CA LEU A 49 -16.24 -4.03 -7.80
C LEU A 49 -16.83 -5.26 -8.52
N LEU A 50 -15.97 -6.14 -9.04
CA LEU A 50 -16.39 -7.39 -9.68
C LEU A 50 -17.08 -8.34 -8.68
N LEU A 51 -16.58 -8.44 -7.44
CA LEU A 51 -17.22 -9.18 -6.36
C LEU A 51 -18.64 -8.65 -6.10
N LEU A 52 -18.78 -7.33 -5.98
CA LEU A 52 -20.05 -6.68 -5.71
C LEU A 52 -21.04 -6.92 -6.85
N LEU A 53 -20.60 -6.78 -8.10
CA LEU A 53 -21.43 -7.05 -9.29
C LEU A 53 -21.91 -8.51 -9.29
N LEU A 54 -21.01 -9.45 -9.02
CA LEU A 54 -21.33 -10.87 -8.97
C LEU A 54 -22.31 -11.20 -7.84
N LEU A 55 -22.11 -10.61 -6.66
CA LEU A 55 -23.01 -10.74 -5.52
C LEU A 55 -24.41 -10.20 -5.85
N LEU A 56 -24.48 -9.04 -6.52
CA LEU A 56 -25.74 -8.45 -6.96
C LEU A 56 -26.45 -9.37 -7.97
N LEU A 57 -25.71 -9.92 -8.93
CA LEU A 57 -26.26 -10.88 -9.89
C LEU A 57 -26.77 -12.15 -9.19
N LEU A 58 -26.01 -12.70 -8.25
CA LEU A 58 -26.41 -13.85 -7.46
C LEU A 58 -27.70 -13.56 -6.68
N LEU A 59 -27.81 -12.39 -6.05
CA LEU A 59 -29.00 -11.95 -5.33
C LEU A 59 -30.22 -11.83 -6.26
N LEU A 60 -30.04 -11.23 -7.45
CA LEU A 60 -31.10 -11.10 -8.45
C LEU A 60 -31.59 -12.48 -8.91
N LEU A 61 -30.68 -13.41 -9.16
CA LEU A 61 -31.01 -14.77 -9.57
C LEU A 61 -31.74 -15.54 -8.47
N LEU A 62 -31.29 -15.40 -7.22
CA LEU A 62 -31.98 -15.98 -6.06
C LEU A 62 -33.39 -15.41 -5.92
N LEU A 63 -33.57 -14.09 -6.09
CA LEU A 63 -34.88 -13.44 -6.07
C LEU A 63 -35.79 -13.95 -7.19
N LEU A 64 -35.26 -14.07 -8.42
CA LEU A 64 -36.00 -14.60 -9.57
C LEU A 64 -36.40 -16.06 -9.35
N LEU A 65 -35.49 -16.88 -8.83
CA LEU A 65 -35.75 -18.27 -8.46
C LEU A 65 -36.86 -18.35 -7.41
N LEU A 66 -36.78 -17.54 -6.35
CA LEU A 66 -37.79 -17.48 -5.30
C LEU A 66 -39.16 -17.06 -5.86
N LEU A 67 -39.20 -16.04 -6.72
CA LEU A 67 -40.43 -15.59 -7.38
C LEU A 67 -41.03 -16.69 -8.25
N LEU A 68 -40.21 -17.38 -9.05
CA LEU A 68 -40.64 -18.49 -9.88
C LEU A 68 -41.23 -19.63 -9.03
N LEU A 69 -40.54 -20.01 -7.96
CA LEU A 69 -41.02 -21.01 -7.01
C LEU A 69 -42.34 -20.60 -6.35
N LEU A 70 -42.48 -19.32 -5.96
CA LEU A 70 -43.72 -18.79 -5.40
C LEU A 70 -44.88 -18.88 -6.40
N VAL A 71 -44.65 -18.48 -7.66
CA VAL A 71 -45.68 -18.59 -8.72
C VAL A 71 -46.09 -20.04 -8.93
N LEU A 72 -45.13 -20.95 -9.03
CA LEU A 72 -45.41 -22.38 -9.16
C LEU A 72 -46.19 -22.92 -7.96
N LEU A 73 -45.82 -22.53 -6.74
CA LEU A 73 -46.53 -22.91 -5.52
C LEU A 73 -47.97 -22.39 -5.52
N LEU A 74 -48.19 -21.13 -5.90
CA LEU A 74 -49.53 -20.53 -5.99
C LEU A 74 -50.41 -21.25 -7.02
N LEU A 75 -49.84 -21.64 -8.18
CA LEU A 75 -50.55 -22.43 -9.20
C LEU A 75 -51.00 -23.80 -8.69
N VAL A 76 -50.26 -24.39 -7.73
CA VAL A 76 -50.58 -25.70 -7.15
C VAL A 76 -51.56 -25.60 -5.98
N LEU A 77 -51.44 -24.57 -5.13
CA LEU A 77 -52.20 -24.46 -3.88
C LEU A 77 -53.55 -23.74 -4.03
N LEU A 78 -53.73 -22.88 -5.03
CA LEU A 78 -55.00 -22.17 -5.23
C LEU A 78 -56.07 -23.12 -5.81
N PRO A 79 -57.33 -23.01 -5.37
CA PRO A 79 -58.43 -23.78 -5.96
C PRO A 79 -58.54 -23.52 -7.47
N PRO A 80 -58.94 -24.51 -8.28
CA PRO A 80 -58.98 -24.35 -9.73
C PRO A 80 -59.92 -23.21 -10.09
N PRO A 81 -59.46 -22.17 -10.81
CA PRO A 81 -60.35 -21.10 -11.26
C PRO A 81 -61.39 -21.66 -12.24
N PRO A 82 -62.51 -20.96 -12.46
CA PRO A 82 -63.45 -21.31 -13.53
C PRO A 82 -62.68 -21.47 -14.86
N PRO A 83 -63.13 -22.38 -15.75
CA PRO A 83 -62.36 -22.76 -16.93
C PRO A 83 -61.99 -21.50 -17.72
N PRO A 84 -60.69 -21.19 -17.88
CA PRO A 84 -60.29 -19.99 -18.57
C PRO A 84 -60.69 -20.08 -20.04
N PRO A 85 -60.94 -18.94 -20.71
CA PRO A 85 -61.23 -18.94 -22.14
C PRO A 85 -60.13 -19.70 -22.90
N PRO A 86 -60.47 -20.41 -23.98
CA PRO A 86 -59.54 -21.34 -24.66
C PRO A 86 -58.23 -20.68 -25.11
N ARG A 87 -58.25 -19.37 -25.39
CA ARG A 87 -57.05 -18.59 -25.71
C ARG A 87 -56.05 -18.54 -24.55
N LEU A 88 -56.51 -18.39 -23.30
CA LEU A 88 -55.64 -18.37 -22.13
C LEU A 88 -55.12 -19.77 -21.79
N LEU A 89 -55.92 -20.82 -22.01
CA LEU A 89 -55.45 -22.21 -21.86
C LEU A 89 -54.28 -22.52 -22.81
N LEU A 90 -54.38 -22.10 -24.07
CA LEU A 90 -53.30 -22.27 -25.04
C LEU A 90 -52.04 -21.51 -24.61
N LEU A 91 -52.17 -20.27 -24.11
CA LEU A 91 -51.03 -19.51 -23.60
C LEU A 91 -50.38 -20.17 -22.38
N LEU A 92 -51.18 -20.66 -21.42
CA LEU A 92 -50.66 -21.37 -20.25
C LEU A 92 -49.94 -22.67 -20.64
N LEU A 93 -50.49 -23.43 -21.58
CA LEU A 93 -49.89 -24.67 -22.07
C LEU A 93 -48.57 -24.40 -22.83
N LEU A 94 -48.45 -23.25 -23.49
CA LEU A 94 -47.21 -22.83 -24.13
C LEU A 94 -46.16 -22.30 -23.13
N LEU A 95 -46.59 -21.62 -22.07
CA LEU A 95 -45.69 -21.00 -21.08
C LEU A 95 -45.22 -21.98 -19.99
N LEU A 96 -46.05 -22.93 -19.56
CA LEU A 96 -45.72 -23.87 -18.47
C LEU A 96 -44.43 -24.67 -18.76
N PRO A 97 -44.22 -25.27 -19.94
CA PRO A 97 -42.96 -25.96 -20.27
C PRO A 97 -41.76 -25.01 -20.22
N GLN A 98 -41.94 -23.75 -20.61
CA GLN A 98 -40.86 -22.75 -20.58
C GLN A 98 -40.47 -22.42 -19.13
N LEU A 99 -41.45 -22.25 -18.23
CA LEU A 99 -41.20 -22.02 -16.80
C LEU A 99 -40.49 -23.21 -16.15
N LEU A 100 -40.87 -24.44 -16.50
CA LEU A 100 -40.23 -25.66 -16.01
C LEU A 100 -38.78 -25.80 -16.51
N LEU A 101 -38.46 -25.31 -17.71
CA LEU A 101 -37.09 -25.29 -18.24
C LEU A 101 -36.24 -24.16 -17.64
N LEU A 102 -36.86 -23.02 -17.30
CA LEU A 102 -36.15 -21.90 -16.66
C LEU A 102 -35.65 -22.27 -15.27
N LEU A 103 -36.40 -23.06 -14.49
CA LEU A 103 -36.01 -23.46 -13.13
C LEU A 103 -34.62 -24.16 -13.07
N PRO A 104 -34.36 -25.28 -13.78
CA PRO A 104 -33.06 -25.93 -13.76
C PRO A 104 -31.95 -25.06 -14.36
N LEU A 105 -32.27 -24.19 -15.34
CA LEU A 105 -31.29 -23.23 -15.88
C LEU A 105 -30.85 -22.20 -14.84
N LEU A 106 -31.78 -21.64 -14.06
CA LEU A 106 -31.46 -20.71 -12.97
C LEU A 106 -30.65 -21.39 -11.86
N LEU A 107 -31.00 -22.64 -11.51
CA LEU A 107 -30.24 -23.42 -10.53
C LEU A 107 -28.81 -23.72 -11.02
N LEU A 108 -28.64 -24.10 -12.29
CA LEU A 108 -27.33 -24.32 -12.90
C LEU A 108 -26.48 -23.05 -12.87
N LEU A 109 -27.08 -21.90 -13.22
CA LEU A 109 -26.40 -20.62 -13.20
C LEU A 109 -25.97 -20.25 -11.76
N LEU A 110 -26.84 -20.44 -10.78
CA LEU A 110 -26.52 -20.22 -9.37
C LEU A 110 -25.38 -21.12 -8.90
N LEU A 111 -25.42 -22.40 -9.27
CA LEU A 111 -24.37 -23.38 -8.96
C LEU A 111 -23.03 -22.99 -9.58
N LEU A 112 -23.01 -22.38 -10.77
CA LEU A 112 -21.80 -21.92 -11.44
C LEU A 112 -21.26 -20.60 -10.86
N LEU A 113 -22.14 -19.68 -10.46
CA LEU A 113 -21.72 -18.39 -9.90
C LEU A 113 -21.15 -18.50 -8.49
N LEU A 114 -21.64 -19.44 -7.68
CA LEU A 114 -21.15 -19.65 -6.32
C LEU A 114 -19.64 -19.95 -6.22
N PRO A 115 -19.07 -20.93 -6.96
CA PRO A 115 -17.63 -21.20 -6.94
C PRO A 115 -16.82 -20.04 -7.53
N LEU A 116 -17.38 -19.30 -8.51
CA LEU A 116 -16.73 -18.10 -9.04
C LEU A 116 -16.61 -17.01 -7.95
N LEU A 117 -17.67 -16.81 -7.16
CA LEU A 117 -17.68 -15.87 -6.03
C LEU A 117 -16.63 -16.24 -4.99
N LEU A 118 -16.56 -17.53 -4.63
CA LEU A 118 -15.57 -18.03 -3.68
C LEU A 118 -14.14 -17.86 -4.21
N LEU A 119 -13.90 -18.15 -5.49
CA LEU A 119 -12.59 -17.97 -6.12
C LEU A 119 -12.16 -16.50 -6.10
N LEU A 120 -13.08 -15.59 -6.42
CA LEU A 120 -12.80 -14.17 -6.43
C LEU A 120 -12.57 -13.62 -5.02
N LEU A 121 -13.32 -14.10 -4.02
CA LEU A 121 -13.08 -13.78 -2.62
C LEU A 121 -11.69 -14.25 -2.15
N LEU A 122 -11.29 -15.47 -2.54
CA LEU A 122 -9.96 -16.01 -2.23
C LEU A 122 -8.85 -15.20 -2.91
N LEU A 123 -9.05 -14.81 -4.17
CA LEU A 123 -8.11 -13.95 -4.88
C LEU A 123 -7.98 -12.58 -4.21
N LEU A 124 -9.09 -11.98 -3.77
CA LEU A 124 -9.10 -10.73 -3.02
C LEU A 124 -8.32 -10.86 -1.71
N LEU A 125 -8.54 -11.94 -0.96
CA LEU A 125 -7.83 -12.21 0.29
C LEU A 125 -6.32 -12.38 0.05
N LEU A 126 -5.94 -13.14 -0.98
CA LEU A 126 -4.55 -13.35 -1.37
C LEU A 126 -3.87 -12.02 -1.73
N LEU A 127 -4.54 -11.18 -2.53
CA LEU A 127 -4.02 -9.87 -2.90
C LEU A 127 -3.86 -8.96 -1.68
N LEU A 128 -4.83 -8.98 -0.75
CA LEU A 128 -4.75 -8.23 0.50
C LEU A 128 -3.57 -8.69 1.36
N LEU A 129 -3.35 -10.01 1.47
CA LEU A 129 -2.21 -10.57 2.20
C LEU A 129 -0.88 -10.15 1.56
N LEU A 130 -0.80 -10.20 0.23
CA LEU A 130 0.39 -9.78 -0.51
C LEU A 130 0.67 -8.28 -0.31
N LEU A 131 -0.38 -7.44 -0.34
CA LEU A 131 -0.28 -6.01 -0.04
C LEU A 131 0.25 -5.78 1.38
N LEU A 132 -0.27 -6.50 2.37
CA LEU A 132 0.18 -6.40 3.77
C LEU A 132 1.66 -6.80 3.91
N LEU A 133 2.05 -7.93 3.30
CA LEU A 133 3.43 -8.42 3.34
C LEU A 133 4.40 -7.42 2.68
N LEU A 134 4.01 -6.86 1.53
CA LEU A 134 4.78 -5.84 0.85
C LEU A 134 4.92 -4.57 1.70
N LEU A 135 3.83 -4.11 2.32
CA LEU A 135 3.85 -2.96 3.23
C LEU A 135 4.80 -3.20 4.41
N LEU A 136 4.77 -4.40 4.99
CA LEU A 136 5.66 -4.78 6.08
C LEU A 136 7.13 -4.79 5.65
N LEU A 137 7.44 -5.41 4.51
CA LEU A 137 8.79 -5.44 3.94
C LEU A 137 9.32 -4.02 3.68
N LEU A 138 8.45 -3.17 3.17
CA LEU A 138 8.76 -1.78 2.85
C LEU A 138 8.99 -0.94 4.11
N LEU A 139 8.18 -1.14 5.16
CA LEU A 139 8.39 -0.54 6.47
C LEU A 139 9.74 -0.96 7.06
N LEU A 140 10.08 -2.25 6.96
CA LEU A 140 11.38 -2.77 7.41
C LEU A 140 12.54 -2.13 6.64
N LEU A 141 12.42 -2.00 5.32
CA LEU A 141 13.41 -1.32 4.49
C LEU A 141 13.59 0.14 4.90
N LEU A 142 12.48 0.86 5.14
CA LEU A 142 12.51 2.24 5.60
C LEU A 142 13.20 2.35 6.97
N LEU A 143 12.90 1.45 7.90
CA LEU A 143 13.54 1.40 9.22
C LEU A 143 15.04 1.14 9.10
N LEU A 144 15.45 0.20 8.25
CA LEU A 144 16.85 -0.09 7.98
C LEU A 144 17.58 1.14 7.42
N LEU A 145 16.96 1.81 6.43
CA LEU A 145 17.52 3.03 5.84
C LEU A 145 17.64 4.15 6.88
N LEU A 146 16.64 4.32 7.73
CA LEU A 146 16.66 5.29 8.82
C LEU A 146 17.78 4.98 9.84
N LEU A 147 17.99 3.71 10.16
CA LEU A 147 19.06 3.29 11.07
C LEU A 147 20.45 3.54 10.46
N LEU A 148 20.63 3.21 9.18
CA LEU A 148 21.86 3.48 8.45
C LEU A 148 22.14 4.99 8.37
N LEU A 149 21.09 5.79 8.15
CA LEU A 149 21.17 7.23 8.21
C LEU A 149 21.63 7.72 9.59
N LEU A 150 20.99 7.24 10.66
CA LEU A 150 21.36 7.63 12.02
C LEU A 150 22.83 7.30 12.30
N GLN A 151 23.30 6.13 11.89
CA GLN A 151 24.70 5.72 12.03
C GLN A 151 25.65 6.63 11.25
N LEU A 152 25.31 6.98 10.00
CA LEU A 152 26.11 7.88 9.18
C LEU A 152 26.20 9.28 9.82
N LEU A 153 25.08 9.79 10.32
CA LEU A 153 25.03 11.07 11.02
C LEU A 153 25.90 11.06 12.28
N LEU A 154 25.82 10.00 13.08
CA LEU A 154 26.66 9.83 14.28
C LEU A 154 28.15 9.78 13.93
N LEU A 155 28.53 9.05 12.89
CA LEU A 155 29.92 8.97 12.44
C LEU A 155 30.45 10.34 11.98
N LEU A 156 29.63 11.10 11.25
CA LEU A 156 29.98 12.46 10.84
C LEU A 156 30.10 13.41 12.02
N LEU A 157 29.20 13.31 13.00
CA LEU A 157 29.27 14.10 14.23
C LEU A 157 30.56 13.79 15.01
N LEU A 158 30.94 12.51 15.12
CA LEU A 158 32.19 12.09 15.75
C LEU A 158 33.40 12.69 15.03
N LEU A 159 33.41 12.63 13.68
CA LEU A 159 34.49 13.19 12.88
C LEU A 159 34.61 14.71 13.04
N LEU A 160 33.46 15.42 13.09
CA LEU A 160 33.42 16.86 13.37
C LEU A 160 33.99 17.17 14.76
N LEU A 161 33.61 16.39 15.78
CA LEU A 161 34.11 16.55 17.14
C LEU A 161 35.62 16.34 17.22
N LEU A 162 36.13 15.29 16.56
CA LEU A 162 37.56 15.01 16.50
C LEU A 162 38.32 16.17 15.84
N LEU A 163 37.80 16.70 14.73
CA LEU A 163 38.39 17.85 14.05
C LEU A 163 38.42 19.10 14.94
N LEU A 164 37.33 19.34 15.68
CA LEU A 164 37.25 20.45 16.64
C LEU A 164 38.28 20.29 17.77
N LEU A 165 38.45 19.08 18.29
CA LEU A 165 39.47 18.79 19.31
C LEU A 165 40.88 19.05 18.78
N LEU A 166 41.17 18.59 17.56
CA LEU A 166 42.46 18.83 16.90
C LEU A 166 42.72 20.34 16.73
N LEU A 167 41.71 21.10 16.31
CA LEU A 167 41.78 22.56 16.23
C LEU A 167 42.16 23.16 17.59
N LEU A 168 41.47 22.75 18.64
CA LEU A 168 41.71 23.28 19.99
C LEU A 168 43.13 22.98 20.47
N LEU A 169 43.63 21.76 20.22
CA LEU A 169 45.02 21.39 20.52
C LEU A 169 46.04 22.23 19.74
N LEU A 170 45.80 22.45 18.45
CA LEU A 170 46.67 23.30 17.62
C LEU A 170 46.69 24.75 18.12
N LEU A 171 45.54 25.30 18.52
CA LEU A 171 45.46 26.64 19.10
C LEU A 171 46.24 26.72 20.42
N LEU A 172 46.11 25.70 21.28
CA LEU A 172 46.85 25.63 22.53
C LEU A 172 48.38 25.60 22.29
N LEU A 173 48.83 24.78 21.34
CA LEU A 173 50.25 24.70 20.97
C LEU A 173 50.78 26.03 20.44
N LEU A 174 50.03 26.71 19.57
CA LEU A 174 50.39 28.04 19.07
C LEU A 174 50.49 29.05 20.21
N LEU A 175 49.57 29.02 21.16
CA LEU A 175 49.60 29.89 22.33
C LEU A 175 50.86 29.66 23.18
N LEU A 176 51.21 28.39 23.44
CA LEU A 176 52.41 28.03 24.19
C LEU A 176 53.70 28.50 23.49
N LEU A 177 53.77 28.34 22.17
CA LEU A 177 54.92 28.82 21.39
C LEU A 177 55.07 30.34 21.46
N LEU A 178 53.95 31.08 21.37
CA LEU A 178 53.97 32.53 21.49
C LEU A 178 54.46 32.98 22.87
N LEU A 179 53.98 32.33 23.95
CA LEU A 179 54.42 32.63 25.31
C LEU A 179 55.92 32.33 25.50
N HIS A 180 56.39 31.19 24.98
CA HIS A 180 57.79 30.81 25.08
C HIS A 180 58.71 31.78 24.33
N HIS A 181 58.32 32.18 23.12
CA HIS A 181 59.08 33.14 22.33
C HIS A 181 59.15 34.51 23.01
N HIS A 182 58.04 34.96 23.61
CA HIS A 182 58.02 36.21 24.35
C HIS A 182 58.96 36.18 25.56
N HIS A 183 58.99 35.05 26.28
CA HIS A 183 59.88 34.87 27.42
C HIS A 183 61.35 34.89 27.00
N HIS A 184 61.70 34.23 25.89
CA HIS A 184 63.07 34.24 25.39
C HIS A 184 63.52 35.63 24.96
N HIS A 185 62.67 36.38 24.27
CA HIS A 185 63.03 37.74 23.86
C HIS A 185 63.24 38.68 25.05
N HIS A 186 62.46 38.53 26.12
CA HIS A 186 62.67 39.33 27.34
C HIS A 186 63.94 38.98 28.09
N HIS A 187 64.46 37.76 27.98
CA HIS A 187 65.73 37.38 28.61
C HIS A 187 66.97 37.70 27.80
N SER A 188 66.82 38.05 26.52
CA SER A 188 67.92 38.40 25.61
C SER A 188 68.20 39.92 25.54
N GLN A 189 67.54 40.72 26.37
CA GLN A 189 67.82 42.14 26.60
C GLN A 189 68.38 42.33 28.00
#